data_AF-A0A512NEZ5-F1
#
_entry.id   AF-A0A512NEZ5-F1
#
_cell.length_a   1.000
_cell.length_b   1.000
_cell.length_c   1.000
_cell.angle_alpha   90.00
_cell.angle_beta   90.00
_cell.angle_gamma   90.00
#
_symmetry.space_group_name_H-M   'P 1'
#
loop_
_entity.id
_entity.type
_entity.pdbx_description
1 polymer ?
#
loop_
_entity_poly.entity_id
_entity_poly.type
_entity_poly.pdbx_seq_one_letter_code
_entity_poly.pdbx_strand_id
1 'polypeptide(L)'
;MERNIVGVWRLASTRATNPDGEQVGVPFGPRGMGLVTFTSDGRMMSVLVDGRASLPEGTPRQYSSYCGNYTFDGSTLTTVVDANCDPVRFTAPQVRKVRFEGGRMILTPPTSEIDGVKVTRELTWERITETSL
;
A
#
# COMPACT_ATOMS: atom_id res chain seq x y z
N MET A 1 11.08 -21.72 3.44
CA MET A 1 9.64 -21.39 3.44
C MET A 1 9.42 -20.38 2.33
N GLU A 2 8.59 -20.72 1.33
CA GLU A 2 8.16 -19.73 0.33
C GLU A 2 7.46 -18.58 1.05
N ARG A 3 7.97 -17.36 0.83
CA ARG A 3 7.29 -16.14 1.28
C ARG A 3 6.08 -15.97 0.37
N ASN A 4 4.90 -16.39 0.84
CA ASN A 4 3.67 -16.30 0.06
C ASN A 4 2.87 -15.05 0.48
N ILE A 5 2.53 -14.19 -0.48
CA ILE A 5 1.69 -13.00 -0.25
C ILE A 5 0.19 -13.27 -0.44
N VAL A 6 -0.20 -14.45 -0.94
CA VAL A 6 -1.61 -14.82 -1.18
C VAL A 6 -2.42 -14.75 0.11
N GLY A 7 -3.56 -14.09 0.03
CA GLY A 7 -4.49 -13.86 1.14
C GLY A 7 -5.04 -12.44 1.16
N VAL A 8 -5.83 -12.16 2.19
CA VAL A 8 -6.37 -10.83 2.48
C VAL A 8 -5.54 -10.20 3.59
N TRP A 9 -5.19 -8.93 3.42
CA TRP A 9 -4.37 -8.19 4.36
C TRP A 9 -5.02 -6.86 4.71
N ARG A 10 -5.05 -6.52 5.99
CA ARG A 10 -5.51 -5.22 6.49
C ARG A 10 -4.34 -4.25 6.62
N LEU A 11 -4.58 -2.98 6.30
CA LEU A 11 -3.61 -1.92 6.56
C LEU A 11 -3.45 -1.74 8.07
N ALA A 12 -2.24 -1.95 8.57
CA ALA A 12 -1.92 -1.79 9.99
C ALA A 12 -1.33 -0.41 10.29
N SER A 13 -0.44 0.08 9.43
CA SER A 13 0.13 1.42 9.54
C SER A 13 0.78 1.88 8.25
N THR A 14 1.05 3.18 8.16
CA THR A 14 1.85 3.76 7.10
C THR A 14 2.88 4.72 7.68
N ARG A 15 3.97 4.91 6.95
CA ARG A 15 4.94 5.96 7.25
C ARG A 15 5.53 6.52 5.97
N ALA A 16 5.90 7.79 6.02
CA ALA A 16 6.66 8.47 4.98
C ALA A 16 7.91 9.04 5.63
N THR A 17 9.09 8.70 5.13
CA THR A 17 10.38 9.17 5.65
C THR A 17 11.15 9.96 4.59
N ASN A 18 11.86 10.99 5.02
CA ASN A 18 12.83 11.72 4.18
C ASN A 18 14.17 10.94 4.09
N PRO A 19 15.17 11.44 3.33
CA PRO A 19 16.47 10.78 3.21
C PRO A 19 17.27 10.70 4.53
N ASP A 20 17.02 11.62 5.47
CA ASP A 20 17.64 11.64 6.79
C ASP A 20 17.01 10.62 7.77
N GLY A 21 15.96 9.92 7.33
CA GLY A 21 15.23 8.92 8.12
C GLY A 21 14.15 9.51 9.04
N GLU A 22 13.95 10.84 9.02
CA GLU A 22 12.88 11.49 9.76
C GLU A 22 11.52 11.17 9.15
N GLN A 23 10.53 10.90 9.99
CA GLN A 23 9.16 10.70 9.55
C GLN A 23 8.50 12.04 9.22
N VAL A 24 8.21 12.24 7.94
CA VAL A 24 7.63 13.48 7.38
C VAL A 24 6.13 13.36 7.07
N GLY A 25 5.53 12.19 7.28
CA GLY A 25 4.10 12.04 7.07
C GLY A 25 3.54 10.66 7.39
N VAL A 26 2.21 10.59 7.37
CA VAL A 26 1.42 9.37 7.56
C VAL A 26 0.44 9.24 6.39
N PRO A 27 0.79 8.51 5.31
CA PRO A 27 -0.12 8.25 4.21
C PRO A 27 -1.47 7.68 4.68
N PHE A 28 -2.59 8.18 4.14
CA PHE A 28 -3.95 7.88 4.58
C PHE A 28 -4.27 8.36 6.01
N GLY A 29 -3.46 9.26 6.56
CA GLY A 29 -3.70 9.89 7.86
C GLY A 29 -3.53 8.95 9.06
N PRO A 30 -3.75 9.47 10.28
CA PRO A 30 -3.54 8.72 11.52
C PRO A 30 -4.57 7.61 11.75
N ARG A 31 -5.65 7.58 10.96
CA ARG A 31 -6.64 6.50 10.93
C ARG A 31 -6.73 5.89 9.53
N GLY A 32 -5.59 5.64 8.91
CA GLY A 32 -5.53 4.93 7.63
C GLY A 32 -6.22 3.57 7.73
N MET A 33 -7.11 3.29 6.81
CA MET A 33 -7.84 2.02 6.70
C MET A 33 -7.66 1.45 5.30
N GLY A 34 -7.65 0.13 5.18
CA GLY A 34 -7.61 -0.48 3.86
C GLY A 34 -7.46 -1.98 3.87
N LEU A 35 -7.74 -2.57 2.71
CA LEU A 35 -7.51 -3.97 2.41
C LEU A 35 -6.66 -4.09 1.15
N VAL A 36 -5.82 -5.11 1.13
CA VAL A 36 -5.25 -5.65 -0.09
C VAL A 36 -5.44 -7.15 -0.12
N THR A 37 -5.92 -7.64 -1.25
CA THR A 37 -6.05 -9.07 -1.51
C THR A 37 -5.12 -9.45 -2.64
N PHE A 38 -4.41 -10.56 -2.45
CA PHE A 38 -3.65 -11.26 -3.48
C PHE A 38 -4.23 -12.65 -3.64
N THR A 39 -4.71 -12.99 -4.82
CA THR A 39 -5.26 -14.31 -5.13
C THR A 39 -4.19 -15.21 -5.74
N SER A 40 -4.35 -16.53 -5.61
CA SER A 40 -3.38 -17.50 -6.15
C SER A 40 -3.29 -17.53 -7.67
N ASP A 41 -4.32 -17.04 -8.37
CA ASP A 41 -4.36 -16.89 -9.84
C ASP A 41 -3.79 -15.54 -10.32
N GLY A 42 -3.13 -14.78 -9.44
CA GLY A 42 -2.36 -13.59 -9.83
C GLY A 42 -3.18 -12.31 -9.90
N ARG A 43 -4.32 -12.22 -9.20
CA ARG A 43 -5.12 -10.99 -9.11
C ARG A 43 -4.82 -10.23 -7.81
N MET A 44 -4.62 -8.92 -7.94
CA MET A 44 -4.47 -7.99 -6.84
C MET A 44 -5.61 -6.97 -6.85
N MET A 45 -6.17 -6.70 -5.66
CA MET A 45 -7.22 -5.72 -5.47
C MET A 45 -6.92 -4.93 -4.20
N SER A 46 -7.05 -3.60 -4.26
CA SER A 46 -6.80 -2.73 -3.12
C SER A 46 -7.87 -1.68 -2.94
N VAL A 47 -8.11 -1.35 -1.67
CA VAL A 47 -8.80 -0.14 -1.25
C VAL A 47 -8.07 0.41 -0.03
N LEU A 48 -7.70 1.69 -0.07
CA LEU A 48 -7.10 2.42 1.04
C LEU A 48 -7.79 3.77 1.16
N VAL A 49 -8.01 4.22 2.39
CA VAL A 49 -8.69 5.47 2.67
C VAL A 49 -8.20 6.06 3.97
N ASP A 50 -8.21 7.39 4.04
CA ASP A 50 -8.21 8.06 5.34
C ASP A 50 -9.54 7.81 6.04
N GLY A 51 -9.52 7.01 7.11
CA GLY A 51 -10.69 6.54 7.83
C GLY A 51 -11.26 7.54 8.85
N ARG A 52 -10.74 8.77 8.94
CA ARG A 52 -11.30 9.79 9.85
C ARG A 52 -12.72 10.18 9.44
N ALA A 53 -13.69 10.14 10.35
CA ALA A 53 -15.08 10.50 10.06
C ALA A 53 -15.23 11.93 9.51
N SER A 54 -14.47 12.88 10.05
CA SER A 54 -14.33 14.25 9.57
C SER A 54 -12.87 14.58 9.28
N LEU A 55 -12.65 15.51 8.35
CA LEU A 55 -11.35 16.07 8.01
C LEU A 55 -11.35 17.57 8.28
N PRO A 56 -10.18 18.19 8.51
CA PRO A 56 -10.08 19.64 8.54
C PRO A 56 -10.62 20.23 7.24
N GLU A 57 -11.23 21.41 7.34
CA GLU A 57 -11.78 22.12 6.18
C GLU A 57 -10.71 22.30 5.09
N GLY A 58 -11.11 22.11 3.83
CA GLY A 58 -10.21 22.19 2.68
C GLY A 58 -9.22 21.02 2.51
N THR A 59 -9.18 20.06 3.44
CA THR A 59 -8.28 18.89 3.31
C THR A 59 -8.93 17.80 2.45
N PRO A 60 -8.36 17.43 1.29
CA PRO A 60 -8.88 16.34 0.49
C PRO A 60 -8.68 15.00 1.21
N ARG A 61 -9.71 14.14 1.19
CA ARG A 61 -9.61 12.78 1.72
C ARG A 61 -8.69 11.96 0.83
N GLN A 62 -7.62 11.43 1.41
CA GLN A 62 -6.78 10.47 0.68
C GLN A 62 -7.57 9.17 0.49
N TYR A 63 -7.68 8.74 -0.77
CA TYR A 63 -8.35 7.53 -1.18
C TYR A 63 -7.60 6.92 -2.37
N SER A 64 -7.49 5.59 -2.38
CA SER A 64 -6.89 4.85 -3.49
C SER A 64 -7.57 3.50 -3.58
N SER A 65 -8.18 3.20 -4.72
CA SER A 65 -8.68 1.86 -5.01
C SER A 65 -8.35 1.47 -6.43
N TYR A 66 -7.84 0.25 -6.60
CA TYR A 66 -7.42 -0.26 -7.89
C TYR A 66 -7.25 -1.76 -7.90
N CYS A 67 -7.29 -2.33 -9.09
CA CYS A 67 -7.07 -3.74 -9.34
C CYS A 67 -6.06 -3.93 -10.46
N GLY A 68 -5.48 -5.12 -10.53
CA GLY A 68 -4.56 -5.49 -11.58
C GLY A 68 -4.02 -6.90 -11.43
N ASN A 69 -3.41 -7.39 -12.50
CA ASN A 69 -2.66 -8.65 -12.44
C ASN A 69 -1.31 -8.38 -11.77
N TYR A 70 -0.84 -9.31 -10.96
CA TYR A 70 0.42 -9.16 -10.24
C TYR A 70 1.38 -10.34 -10.44
N THR A 71 2.66 -10.04 -10.31
CA THR A 71 3.73 -11.01 -10.14
C THR A 71 4.50 -10.72 -8.85
N PHE A 72 5.04 -11.77 -8.25
CA PHE A 72 5.87 -11.66 -7.05
C PHE A 72 7.05 -12.63 -7.12
N ASP A 73 8.27 -12.10 -7.01
CA ASP A 73 9.51 -12.88 -7.11
C ASP A 73 10.11 -13.28 -5.75
N GLY A 74 9.38 -13.05 -4.65
CA GLY A 74 9.87 -13.24 -3.28
C GLY A 74 10.40 -11.97 -2.62
N SER A 75 10.66 -10.91 -3.39
CA SER A 75 11.17 -9.62 -2.90
C SER A 75 10.52 -8.39 -3.54
N THR A 76 9.98 -8.54 -4.75
CA THR A 76 9.43 -7.46 -5.56
C THR A 76 8.05 -7.85 -6.04
N LEU A 77 7.05 -7.04 -5.68
CA LEU A 77 5.68 -7.12 -6.16
C LEU A 77 5.52 -6.14 -7.33
N THR A 78 5.07 -6.63 -8.47
CA THR A 78 4.72 -5.81 -9.63
C THR A 78 3.25 -6.00 -9.96
N THR A 79 2.50 -4.90 -10.12
CA THR A 79 1.08 -4.93 -10.50
C THR A 79 0.85 -4.14 -11.77
N VAL A 80 0.30 -4.77 -12.81
CA VAL A 80 -0.20 -4.09 -14.02
C VAL A 80 -1.65 -3.72 -13.77
N VAL A 81 -1.92 -2.41 -13.66
CA VAL A 81 -3.25 -1.89 -13.28
C VAL A 81 -4.17 -1.92 -14.49
N ASP A 82 -5.37 -2.46 -14.30
CA ASP A 82 -6.43 -2.50 -15.32
C ASP A 82 -7.79 -1.99 -14.81
N ALA A 83 -7.87 -1.58 -13.55
CA ALA A 83 -9.02 -0.86 -13.00
C ALA A 83 -8.54 0.20 -11.99
N ASN A 84 -8.79 1.47 -12.29
CA ASN A 84 -8.49 2.63 -11.43
C ASN A 84 -9.30 3.85 -11.90
N CYS A 85 -9.61 4.79 -11.02
CA CYS A 85 -10.25 6.06 -11.38
C CYS A 85 -9.26 7.10 -11.93
N ASP A 86 -7.96 6.93 -11.70
CA ASP A 86 -6.89 7.80 -12.19
C ASP A 86 -6.23 7.20 -13.45
N PRO A 87 -6.41 7.81 -14.65
CA PRO A 87 -5.84 7.34 -15.91
C PRO A 87 -4.32 7.20 -15.90
N VAL A 88 -3.60 7.97 -15.08
CA VAL A 88 -2.13 7.90 -14.98
C VAL A 88 -1.68 6.52 -14.50
N ARG A 89 -2.53 5.83 -13.72
CA ARG A 89 -2.21 4.53 -13.12
C ARG A 89 -2.11 3.39 -14.12
N PHE A 90 -2.63 3.55 -15.33
CA PHE A 90 -2.58 2.54 -16.39
C PHE A 90 -1.28 2.59 -17.21
N THR A 91 -0.48 3.64 -17.06
CA THR A 91 0.67 3.91 -17.94
C THR A 91 1.91 3.10 -17.61
N ALA A 92 2.09 2.70 -16.34
CA ALA A 92 3.25 1.97 -15.87
C ALA A 92 2.88 0.97 -14.77
N PRO A 93 3.57 -0.19 -14.70
CA PRO A 93 3.39 -1.13 -13.60
C PRO A 93 3.69 -0.49 -12.24
N GLN A 94 2.88 -0.83 -11.25
CA GLN A 94 3.11 -0.45 -9.86
C GLN A 94 4.07 -1.45 -9.22
N VAL A 95 5.31 -1.02 -8.99
CA VAL A 95 6.36 -1.85 -8.36
C VAL A 95 6.44 -1.52 -6.87
N ARG A 96 6.60 -2.54 -6.02
CA ARG A 96 6.86 -2.39 -4.57
C ARG A 96 7.90 -3.41 -4.13
N LYS A 97 8.85 -3.00 -3.29
CA LYS A 97 9.64 -3.94 -2.50
C LYS A 97 8.78 -4.52 -1.38
N VAL A 98 8.98 -5.80 -1.11
CA VAL A 98 8.25 -6.57 -0.11
C VAL A 98 9.23 -7.10 0.90
N ARG A 99 8.94 -6.87 2.18
CA ARG A 99 9.63 -7.55 3.28
C ARG A 99 8.62 -8.02 4.31
N PHE A 100 9.04 -8.99 5.12
CA PHE A 100 8.23 -9.53 6.20
C PHE A 100 8.96 -9.33 7.52
N GLU A 101 8.28 -8.75 8.51
CA GLU A 101 8.80 -8.44 9.83
C GLU A 101 7.72 -8.75 10.87
N GLY A 102 8.00 -9.60 11.85
CA GLY A 102 7.05 -9.93 12.93
C GLY A 102 5.69 -10.44 12.45
N GLY A 103 5.64 -11.19 11.34
CA GLY A 103 4.39 -11.69 10.74
C GLY A 103 3.61 -10.65 9.91
N ARG A 104 4.12 -9.42 9.78
CA ARG A 104 3.55 -8.36 8.95
C ARG A 104 4.25 -8.31 7.60
N MET A 105 3.49 -7.94 6.57
CA MET A 105 4.02 -7.66 5.23
C MET A 105 4.20 -6.15 5.09
N ILE A 106 5.39 -5.71 4.67
CA ILE A 106 5.68 -4.29 4.45
C ILE A 106 5.92 -4.08 2.96
N LEU A 107 5.13 -3.18 2.36
CA LEU A 107 5.24 -2.78 0.98
C LEU A 107 5.86 -1.39 0.89
N THR A 108 6.95 -1.29 0.13
CA THR A 108 7.69 -0.04 -0.11
C THR A 108 7.63 0.29 -1.61
N PRO A 109 6.76 1.21 -2.08
CA PRO A 109 6.82 1.73 -3.43
C PRO A 109 8.13 2.51 -3.68
N PRO A 110 8.48 2.79 -4.96
CA PRO A 110 9.55 3.70 -5.31
C PRO A 110 9.44 5.03 -4.57
N THR A 111 10.58 5.61 -4.22
CA THR A 111 10.66 6.96 -3.67
C THR A 111 9.97 7.95 -4.61
N SER A 112 9.15 8.82 -4.03
CA SER A 112 8.45 9.90 -4.74
C SER A 112 8.94 11.24 -4.23
N GLU A 113 8.85 12.28 -5.05
CA GLU A 113 9.10 13.65 -4.60
C GLU A 113 7.78 14.30 -4.14
N ILE A 114 7.80 14.94 -2.97
CA ILE A 114 6.68 15.68 -2.40
C ILE A 114 7.24 17.02 -1.95
N ASP A 115 6.76 18.12 -2.53
CA ASP A 115 7.20 19.50 -2.22
C ASP A 115 8.74 19.66 -2.25
N GLY A 116 9.40 19.04 -3.24
CA GLY A 116 10.86 19.07 -3.41
C GLY A 116 11.64 18.11 -2.51
N VAL A 117 10.97 17.37 -1.63
CA VAL A 117 11.60 16.41 -0.73
C VAL A 117 11.41 15.00 -1.25
N LYS A 118 12.49 14.22 -1.35
CA LYS A 118 12.42 12.79 -1.64
C LYS A 118 11.82 12.06 -0.44
N VAL A 119 10.74 11.32 -0.68
CA VAL A 119 10.00 10.61 0.35
C VAL A 119 9.89 9.14 -0.01
N THR A 120 10.33 8.30 0.93
CA THR A 120 10.09 6.86 0.89
C THR A 120 8.87 6.55 1.73
N ARG A 121 7.89 5.87 1.12
CA ARG A 121 6.66 5.45 1.82
C ARG A 121 6.75 3.98 2.14
N GLU A 122 6.17 3.60 3.27
CA GLU A 122 6.00 2.20 3.64
C GLU A 122 4.60 1.97 4.16
N LEU A 123 4.00 0.88 3.70
CA LEU A 123 2.68 0.44 4.11
C LEU A 123 2.84 -0.92 4.78
N THR A 124 2.50 -0.98 6.06
CA THR A 124 2.56 -2.20 6.86
C THR A 124 1.19 -2.86 6.87
N TRP A 125 1.17 -4.15 6.61
CA TRP A 125 -0.04 -4.94 6.44
C TRP A 125 -0.03 -6.15 7.37
N GLU A 126 -1.19 -6.45 7.93
CA GLU A 126 -1.43 -7.62 8.75
C GLU A 126 -2.34 -8.59 8.01
N ARG A 127 -1.98 -9.88 8.03
CA ARG A 127 -2.79 -10.90 7.38
C ARG A 127 -4.11 -11.05 8.14
N ILE A 128 -5.22 -11.03 7.40
CA ILE A 128 -6.51 -11.43 7.97
C ILE A 128 -6.55 -12.96 7.99
N THR A 129 -6.75 -13.49 9.19
CA THR A 129 -7.06 -14.88 9.51
C THR A 129 -8.44 -14.98 10.14
N GLU A 130 -8.96 -16.20 10.28
CA GLU A 130 -10.23 -16.48 10.96
C GLU A 130 -10.31 -15.87 12.38
N THR A 131 -9.17 -15.74 13.06
CA THR A 131 -9.09 -15.18 14.42
C THR A 131 -8.99 -13.65 14.46
N SER A 132 -8.90 -13.00 13.32
CA SER A 132 -8.66 -11.54 13.22
C SER A 132 -9.84 -10.75 12.64
N LEU A 133 -10.95 -11.44 12.40
CA LEU A 133 -12.27 -10.89 12.05
C LEU A 133 -13.05 -10.50 13.30
#